data_AF-A0AAD7I9H5-F1
#
_entry.id   AF-A0AAD7I9H5-F1
#
_cell.length_a   1.000
_cell.length_b   1.000
_cell.length_c   1.000
_cell.angle_alpha   90.00
_cell.angle_beta   90.00
_cell.angle_gamma   90.00
#
_symmetry.space_group_name_H-M   'P 1'
#
loop_
_entity.id
_entity.type
_entity.pdbx_description
1 polymer ?
#
loop_
_entity_poly.entity_id
_entity_poly.type
_entity_poly.pdbx_seq_one_letter_code
_entity_poly.pdbx_strand_id
1 'polypeptide(L)'
;LQVEKVTAAIPDDAAPVAAAPSQRPHFPASHRGRQRLFEMRERNRKNIMEAPSAAQFWKEVKRLIDPAPVPISVTADSLKDVFERRLNPPSTLPSSFDASQHRINRLLATAIPETTTDNTEEQFFSAKWTEPDMEWLKDHVRK
;
A
#
# COMPACT_ATOMS: atom_id res chain seq x y z
N LEU A 1 12.90 44.32 -19.20
CA LEU A 1 11.62 43.59 -19.17
C LEU A 1 10.75 44.22 -18.10
N GLN A 2 9.91 45.18 -18.50
CA GLN A 2 8.93 45.80 -17.62
C GLN A 2 7.68 44.93 -17.62
N VAL A 3 7.21 44.52 -16.45
CA VAL A 3 5.98 43.74 -16.29
C VAL A 3 4.91 44.69 -15.77
N GLU A 4 3.98 45.08 -16.63
CA GLU A 4 2.78 45.81 -16.23
C GLU A 4 1.83 44.88 -15.46
N LYS A 5 1.47 45.29 -14.25
CA LYS A 5 0.43 44.63 -13.45
C LYS A 5 -0.93 45.07 -13.96
N VAL A 6 -1.64 44.16 -14.63
CA VAL A 6 -3.05 44.35 -14.98
C VAL A 6 -3.91 43.99 -13.77
N THR A 7 -4.35 44.99 -13.01
CA THR A 7 -5.41 44.83 -12.01
C THR A 7 -6.75 45.13 -12.67
N ALA A 8 -7.60 44.11 -12.84
CA ALA A 8 -8.98 44.30 -13.25
C ALA A 8 -9.76 44.96 -12.10
N ALA A 9 -10.18 46.19 -12.29
CA ALA A 9 -11.13 46.86 -11.40
C ALA A 9 -12.54 46.32 -11.70
N ILE A 10 -13.02 45.39 -10.89
CA ILE A 10 -14.42 44.97 -10.89
C ILE A 10 -15.19 45.98 -10.03
N PRO A 11 -16.18 46.72 -10.57
CA PRO A 11 -16.99 47.63 -9.77
C PRO A 11 -17.86 46.83 -8.78
N ASP A 12 -17.71 47.16 -7.50
CA ASP A 12 -18.35 46.52 -6.35
C ASP A 12 -19.69 47.21 -6.03
N ASP A 13 -20.63 47.18 -6.98
CA ASP A 13 -21.99 47.73 -6.81
C ASP A 13 -22.98 46.63 -6.39
N ALA A 14 -22.65 45.89 -5.34
CA ALA A 14 -23.60 45.00 -4.66
C ALA A 14 -24.03 45.63 -3.33
N ALA A 15 -25.21 46.23 -3.31
CA ALA A 15 -25.88 46.62 -2.08
C ALA A 15 -25.91 45.44 -1.08
N PRO A 16 -25.69 45.66 0.23
CA PRO A 16 -25.71 44.58 1.20
C PRO A 16 -27.14 44.05 1.34
N VAL A 17 -27.42 42.94 0.66
CA VAL A 17 -28.63 42.15 0.92
C VAL A 17 -28.45 41.58 2.32
N ALA A 18 -29.16 42.17 3.29
CA ALA A 18 -29.24 41.66 4.64
C ALA A 18 -29.69 40.20 4.58
N ALA A 19 -28.74 39.27 4.76
CA ALA A 19 -29.01 37.85 4.78
C ALA A 19 -29.95 37.58 5.94
N ALA A 20 -31.21 37.25 5.63
CA ALA A 20 -32.16 36.76 6.62
C ALA A 20 -31.51 35.59 7.38
N PRO A 21 -31.66 35.50 8.71
CA PRO A 21 -31.09 34.41 9.48
C PRO A 21 -31.63 33.09 8.92
N SER A 22 -30.73 32.29 8.35
CA SER A 22 -31.02 30.94 7.89
C SER A 22 -31.49 30.14 9.10
N GLN A 23 -32.81 29.98 9.24
CA GLN A 23 -33.39 29.03 10.18
C GLN A 23 -33.05 27.64 9.67
N ARG A 24 -31.86 27.14 10.02
CA ARG A 24 -31.53 25.74 9.81
C ARG A 24 -32.55 24.91 10.60
N PRO A 25 -33.28 23.98 9.96
CA PRO A 25 -34.21 23.13 10.69
C PRO A 25 -33.46 22.42 11.82
N HIS A 26 -33.95 22.63 13.04
CA HIS A 26 -33.39 22.03 14.25
C HIS A 26 -33.77 20.55 14.26
N PHE A 27 -33.03 19.72 13.55
CA PHE A 27 -33.23 18.27 13.62
C PHE A 27 -32.91 17.81 15.06
N PRO A 28 -33.83 17.14 15.77
CA PRO A 28 -33.51 16.54 17.05
C PRO A 28 -32.37 15.54 16.82
N ALA A 29 -31.23 15.84 17.42
CA ALA A 29 -30.01 15.11 17.20
C ALA A 29 -30.22 13.63 17.54
N SER A 30 -30.11 12.77 16.53
CA SER A 30 -29.95 11.33 16.73
C SER A 30 -28.57 11.07 17.34
N HIS A 31 -28.43 11.35 18.65
CA HIS A 31 -27.17 11.30 19.41
C HIS A 31 -26.56 9.89 19.47
N ARG A 32 -27.37 8.86 19.25
CA ARG A 32 -26.95 7.44 19.31
C ARG A 32 -25.86 7.11 18.30
N GLY A 33 -25.91 7.70 17.10
CA GLY A 33 -24.87 7.49 16.08
C GLY A 33 -23.54 8.14 16.43
N ARG A 34 -23.59 9.35 17.02
CA ARG A 34 -22.38 10.08 17.41
C ARG A 34 -21.66 9.41 18.57
N GLN A 35 -22.39 8.98 19.59
CA GLN A 35 -21.81 8.31 20.75
C GLN A 35 -21.07 7.02 20.34
N ARG A 36 -21.68 6.19 19.47
CA ARG A 36 -21.03 4.99 18.92
C ARG A 36 -19.75 5.31 18.15
N LEU A 37 -19.74 6.38 17.35
CA LEU A 37 -18.54 6.82 16.63
C LEU A 37 -17.43 7.26 17.58
N PHE A 38 -17.77 7.98 18.65
CA PHE A 38 -16.79 8.39 19.67
C PHE A 38 -16.21 7.17 20.40
N GLU A 39 -17.04 6.24 20.85
CA GLU A 39 -16.58 5.01 21.50
C GLU A 39 -15.67 4.18 20.59
N MET A 40 -16.00 4.07 19.30
CA MET A 40 -15.17 3.38 18.32
C MET A 40 -13.82 4.08 18.13
N ARG A 41 -13.80 5.41 17.99
CA ARG A 41 -12.56 6.17 17.84
C ARG A 41 -11.67 6.06 19.06
N GLU A 42 -12.24 6.16 20.26
CA GLU A 42 -11.49 6.08 21.50
C GLU A 42 -10.90 4.68 21.70
N ARG A 43 -11.64 3.63 21.36
CA ARG A 43 -11.12 2.26 21.35
C ARG A 43 -9.96 2.10 20.37
N ASN A 44 -10.10 2.59 19.14
CA ASN A 44 -9.04 2.52 18.14
C ASN A 44 -7.79 3.29 18.59
N ARG A 45 -7.96 4.48 19.17
CA ARG A 45 -6.87 5.29 19.75
C ARG A 45 -6.15 4.50 20.85
N LYS A 46 -6.90 3.92 21.78
CA LYS A 46 -6.35 3.12 22.88
C LYS A 46 -5.53 1.94 22.37
N ASN A 47 -6.06 1.17 21.42
CA ASN A 47 -5.37 0.02 20.83
C ASN A 47 -4.04 0.40 20.16
N ILE A 48 -3.97 1.56 19.50
CA ILE A 48 -2.74 2.04 18.87
C ILE A 48 -1.73 2.52 19.93
N MET A 49 -2.17 3.33 20.89
CA MET A 49 -1.29 3.97 21.88
C MET A 49 -0.78 3.00 22.94
N GLU A 50 -1.53 1.95 23.23
CA GLU A 50 -1.21 0.93 24.25
C GLU A 50 -0.71 -0.38 23.61
N ALA A 51 -0.32 -0.36 22.33
CA ALA A 51 0.19 -1.54 21.65
C ALA A 51 1.46 -2.08 22.35
N PRO A 52 1.53 -3.37 22.73
CA PRO A 52 2.63 -3.91 23.51
C PRO A 52 3.92 -4.12 22.69
N SER A 53 3.84 -4.05 21.36
CA SER A 53 4.99 -4.17 20.47
C SER A 53 4.76 -3.40 19.16
N ALA A 54 5.85 -3.11 18.45
CA ALA A 54 5.79 -2.47 17.13
C ALA A 54 4.97 -3.29 16.12
N ALA A 55 5.04 -4.64 16.18
CA ALA A 55 4.24 -5.50 15.32
C ALA A 55 2.74 -5.34 15.56
N GLN A 56 2.31 -5.27 16.83
CA GLN A 56 0.89 -5.06 17.17
C GLN A 56 0.42 -3.65 16.79
N PHE A 57 1.27 -2.63 16.98
CA PHE A 57 0.99 -1.27 16.53
C PHE A 57 0.69 -1.25 15.02
N TRP A 58 1.58 -1.81 14.20
CA TRP A 58 1.40 -1.83 12.75
C TRP A 58 0.20 -2.67 12.31
N LYS A 59 -0.11 -3.76 13.03
CA LYS A 59 -1.30 -4.57 12.78
C LYS A 59 -2.59 -3.77 12.99
N GLU A 60 -2.69 -3.02 14.08
CA GLU A 60 -3.86 -2.16 14.35
C GLU A 60 -3.96 -0.98 13.38
N VAL A 61 -2.84 -0.34 13.06
CA VAL A 61 -2.80 0.73 12.04
C VAL A 61 -3.27 0.19 10.69
N LYS A 62 -2.74 -0.97 10.26
CA LYS A 62 -3.14 -1.62 9.01
C LYS A 62 -4.63 -1.96 9.01
N ARG A 63 -5.17 -2.50 10.10
CA ARG A 63 -6.61 -2.78 10.25
C ARG A 63 -7.50 -1.54 10.09
N LEU A 64 -7.00 -0.36 10.44
CA LEU A 64 -7.76 0.90 10.38
C LEU A 64 -7.68 1.60 9.02
N ILE A 65 -6.54 1.47 8.34
CA ILE A 65 -6.28 2.14 7.07
C ILE A 65 -6.68 1.25 5.89
N ASP A 66 -6.43 -0.06 5.98
CA ASP A 66 -6.73 -0.97 4.89
C ASP A 66 -8.25 -1.08 4.71
N PRO A 67 -8.74 -1.00 3.46
CA PRO A 67 -10.14 -1.27 3.18
C PRO A 67 -10.49 -2.69 3.63
N ALA A 68 -11.76 -2.89 4.00
CA ALA A 68 -12.26 -4.22 4.29
C ALA A 68 -11.91 -5.16 3.12
N PRO A 69 -11.37 -6.37 3.39
CA PRO A 69 -10.94 -7.28 2.34
C PRO A 69 -12.13 -7.53 1.40
N VAL A 70 -11.95 -7.16 0.14
CA VAL A 70 -12.95 -7.39 -0.89
C VAL A 70 -12.85 -8.87 -1.26
N PRO A 71 -13.98 -9.61 -1.35
CA PRO A 71 -13.95 -10.96 -1.87
C PRO A 71 -13.32 -10.96 -3.26
N ILE A 72 -12.25 -11.71 -3.44
CA ILE A 72 -11.57 -11.84 -4.73
C ILE A 72 -12.52 -12.61 -5.65
N SER A 73 -13.05 -11.93 -6.67
CA SER A 73 -14.04 -12.50 -7.61
C SER A 73 -13.42 -13.37 -8.70
N VAL A 74 -12.09 -13.43 -8.74
CA VAL A 74 -11.31 -14.11 -9.78
C VAL A 74 -10.47 -15.21 -9.15
N THR A 75 -10.52 -16.41 -9.72
CA THR A 75 -9.63 -17.51 -9.31
C THR A 75 -8.22 -17.26 -9.83
N ALA A 76 -7.21 -17.84 -9.19
CA ALA A 76 -5.83 -17.78 -9.68
C ALA A 76 -5.72 -18.32 -11.12
N ASP A 77 -6.48 -19.38 -11.45
CA ASP A 77 -6.55 -19.93 -12.80
C ASP A 77 -7.07 -18.91 -13.82
N SER A 78 -8.08 -18.10 -13.45
CA SER A 78 -8.60 -17.07 -14.35
C SER A 78 -7.60 -15.93 -14.60
N LEU A 79 -6.69 -15.69 -13.65
CA LEU A 79 -5.62 -14.70 -13.80
C LEU A 79 -4.46 -15.22 -14.66
N LYS A 80 -4.24 -16.54 -14.70
CA LYS A 80 -3.18 -17.16 -15.49
C LYS A 80 -3.27 -16.74 -16.96
N ASP A 81 -4.43 -16.86 -17.58
CA ASP A 81 -4.63 -16.53 -18.99
C ASP A 81 -4.37 -15.03 -19.28
N VAL A 82 -4.77 -14.16 -18.35
CA VAL A 82 -4.54 -12.71 -18.47
C VAL A 82 -3.05 -12.40 -18.36
N PHE A 83 -2.35 -13.05 -17.43
CA PHE A 83 -0.91 -12.85 -17.25
C PHE A 83 -0.11 -13.43 -18.40
N GLU A 84 -0.42 -14.64 -18.89
CA GLU A 84 0.26 -15.23 -20.04
C GLU A 84 0.16 -14.33 -21.29
N ARG A 85 -1.02 -13.73 -21.53
CA ARG A 85 -1.18 -12.75 -22.62
C ARG A 85 -0.36 -11.48 -22.41
N ARG A 86 -0.20 -11.03 -21.16
CA ARG A 86 0.55 -9.80 -20.82
C ARG A 86 2.05 -10.01 -20.72
N LEU A 87 2.51 -11.24 -20.49
CA LEU A 87 3.92 -11.59 -20.42
C LEU A 87 4.65 -11.47 -21.77
N ASN A 88 3.89 -11.25 -22.86
CA ASN A 88 4.41 -11.15 -24.23
C ASN A 88 5.49 -12.21 -24.52
N PRO A 89 5.18 -13.50 -24.30
CA PRO A 89 6.17 -14.55 -24.48
C PRO A 89 6.66 -14.53 -25.94
N PRO A 90 7.97 -14.67 -26.17
CA PRO A 90 8.50 -14.66 -27.52
C PRO A 90 7.97 -15.87 -28.30
N SER A 91 7.51 -15.65 -29.53
CA SER A 91 7.01 -16.71 -30.42
C SER A 91 8.08 -17.75 -30.75
N THR A 92 9.33 -17.33 -30.74
CA THR A 92 10.53 -18.15 -30.93
C THR A 92 11.52 -17.80 -29.84
N LEU A 93 12.04 -18.81 -29.15
CA LEU A 93 13.09 -18.60 -28.17
C LEU A 93 14.33 -17.97 -28.85
N PRO A 94 14.98 -16.96 -28.23
CA PRO A 94 16.21 -16.39 -28.76
C PRO A 94 17.28 -17.45 -28.95
N SER A 95 18.18 -17.28 -29.92
CA SER A 95 19.34 -18.18 -30.09
C SER A 95 20.28 -18.17 -28.89
N SER A 96 20.26 -17.11 -28.08
CA SER A 96 20.97 -17.00 -26.81
C SER A 96 20.29 -17.72 -25.65
N PHE A 97 19.12 -18.32 -25.86
CA PHE A 97 18.40 -19.05 -24.81
C PHE A 97 19.11 -20.36 -24.49
N ASP A 98 19.66 -20.45 -23.28
CA ASP A 98 20.28 -21.66 -22.78
C ASP A 98 19.23 -22.63 -22.21
N ALA A 99 18.87 -23.63 -23.02
CA ALA A 99 17.92 -24.66 -22.63
C ALA A 99 18.39 -25.49 -21.42
N SER A 100 19.71 -25.65 -21.25
CA SER A 100 20.29 -26.38 -20.11
C SER A 100 20.10 -25.60 -18.83
N GLN A 101 20.42 -24.30 -18.86
CA GLN A 101 20.19 -23.40 -17.72
C GLN A 101 18.69 -23.33 -17.36
N HIS A 102 17.81 -23.24 -18.36
CA HIS A 102 16.37 -23.26 -18.11
C HIS A 102 15.91 -24.56 -17.43
N ARG A 103 16.44 -25.72 -17.85
CA ARG A 103 16.14 -27.01 -17.22
C ARG A 103 16.60 -27.06 -15.77
N ILE A 104 17.80 -26.55 -15.48
CA ILE A 104 18.33 -26.44 -14.10
C ILE A 104 17.43 -25.53 -13.27
N ASN A 105 17.10 -24.34 -13.77
CA ASN A 105 16.20 -23.40 -13.09
C ASN A 105 14.84 -24.02 -12.79
N ARG A 106 14.29 -24.83 -13.70
CA ARG A 106 13.03 -25.55 -13.50
C ARG A 106 13.14 -26.60 -12.39
N LEU A 107 14.23 -27.36 -12.34
CA LEU A 107 14.49 -28.33 -11.27
C LEU A 107 14.63 -27.64 -9.91
N LEU A 108 15.37 -26.52 -9.87
CA LEU A 108 15.51 -25.72 -8.66
C LEU A 108 14.16 -25.16 -8.19
N ALA A 109 13.35 -24.63 -9.12
CA ALA A 109 12.02 -24.13 -8.79
C ALA A 109 11.10 -25.22 -8.21
N THR A 110 11.17 -26.46 -8.72
CA THR A 110 10.41 -27.58 -8.15
C THR A 110 10.91 -28.04 -6.78
N ALA A 111 12.14 -27.71 -6.42
CA ALA A 111 12.70 -28.00 -5.10
C ALA A 111 12.36 -26.92 -4.05
N ILE A 112 11.82 -25.77 -4.46
CA ILE A 112 11.38 -24.73 -3.53
C ILE A 112 10.11 -25.23 -2.82
N PRO A 113 10.08 -25.27 -1.49
CA PRO A 113 8.90 -25.70 -0.74
C PRO A 113 7.74 -24.70 -0.94
N GLU A 114 6.51 -25.21 -0.90
CA GLU A 114 5.30 -24.39 -1.05
C GLU A 114 5.17 -23.32 0.05
N THR A 115 5.67 -23.63 1.26
CA THR A 115 5.76 -22.70 2.37
C THR A 115 7.20 -22.66 2.88
N THR A 116 7.81 -21.49 2.84
CA THR A 116 9.10 -21.24 3.49
C THR A 116 8.83 -20.92 4.95
N THR A 117 9.12 -21.86 5.86
CA THR A 117 9.03 -21.60 7.30
C THR A 117 10.26 -20.83 7.75
N ASP A 118 10.05 -19.65 8.33
CA ASP A 118 11.12 -18.91 9.00
C ASP A 118 11.40 -19.55 10.37
N ASN A 119 12.60 -20.12 10.52
CA ASN A 119 13.05 -20.74 11.77
C ASN A 119 13.91 -19.78 12.62
N THR A 120 14.04 -18.51 12.24
CA THR A 120 14.74 -17.52 13.07
C THR A 120 13.95 -17.23 14.33
N GLU A 121 14.65 -16.98 15.45
CA GLU A 121 14.03 -16.69 16.74
C GLU A 121 13.10 -15.47 16.67
N GLU A 122 13.42 -14.53 15.78
CA GLU A 122 12.73 -13.25 15.68
C GLU A 122 11.65 -13.20 14.58
N GLN A 123 11.51 -14.26 13.77
CA GLN A 123 10.50 -14.41 12.70
C GLN A 123 10.42 -13.22 11.73
N PHE A 124 11.57 -12.61 11.43
CA PHE A 124 11.69 -11.62 10.38
C PHE A 124 12.82 -11.99 9.42
N PHE A 125 12.61 -11.74 8.13
CA PHE A 125 13.70 -11.76 7.16
C PHE A 125 14.76 -10.76 7.60
N SER A 126 16.01 -11.23 7.73
CA SER A 126 17.15 -10.38 8.11
C SER A 126 17.16 -9.10 7.26
N ALA A 127 17.16 -7.95 7.93
CA ALA A 127 17.11 -6.65 7.26
C ALA A 127 18.52 -6.17 6.88
N LYS A 128 18.60 -5.68 5.62
CA LYS A 128 19.65 -4.91 4.93
C LYS A 128 21.10 -5.34 5.20
N TRP A 129 21.70 -5.90 4.14
CA TRP A 129 23.15 -5.93 3.87
C TRP A 129 23.88 -4.85 4.66
N THR A 130 24.70 -5.30 5.60
CA THR A 130 25.56 -4.41 6.37
C THR A 130 26.72 -3.96 5.47
N GLU A 131 27.34 -2.84 5.82
CA GLU A 131 28.52 -2.36 5.08
C GLU A 131 29.65 -3.40 4.98
N PRO A 132 29.92 -4.21 6.04
CA PRO A 132 30.78 -5.38 5.93
C PRO A 132 30.34 -6.41 4.88
N ASP A 133 29.04 -6.71 4.78
CA ASP A 133 28.52 -7.65 3.77
C ASP A 133 28.75 -7.13 2.36
N MET A 134 28.61 -5.81 2.17
CA MET A 134 28.85 -5.15 0.89
C MET A 134 30.34 -5.10 0.52
N GLU A 135 31.23 -4.92 1.48
CA GLU A 135 32.69 -5.01 1.27
C GLU A 135 33.12 -6.41 0.86
N TRP A 136 32.64 -7.43 1.58
CA TRP A 136 32.89 -8.82 1.22
C TRP A 136 32.41 -9.16 -0.20
N LEU A 137 31.22 -8.69 -0.59
CA LEU A 137 30.67 -8.92 -1.92
C LEU A 137 31.52 -8.27 -3.01
N LYS A 138 32.00 -7.04 -2.79
CA LYS A 138 32.88 -6.34 -3.73
C LYS A 138 34.19 -7.10 -3.95
N ASP A 139 34.75 -7.66 -2.88
CA ASP A 139 35.98 -8.47 -2.96
C ASP A 139 35.75 -9.81 -3.68
N HIS A 140 34.58 -10.40 -3.52
CA HIS A 140 34.21 -11.64 -4.21
C HIS A 140 34.02 -11.44 -5.73
N VAL A 141 33.36 -10.36 -6.14
CA VAL A 141 33.10 -10.06 -7.57
C VAL A 141 34.34 -9.60 -8.33
N ARG A 142 35.37 -9.09 -7.63
CA ARG A 142 36.64 -8.68 -8.25
C ARG A 142 37.56 -9.84 -8.66
N LYS A 143 37.31 -11.05 -8.15
CA LYS A 143 38.05 -12.26 -8.51
C LYS A 143 37.43 -12.93 -9.72
#